data_AF-B4PX13-F1
#
_entry.id   AF-B4PX13-F1
#
_cell.length_a   1.000
_cell.length_b   1.000
_cell.length_c   1.000
_cell.angle_alpha   90.00
_cell.angle_beta   90.00
_cell.angle_gamma   90.00
#
_symmetry.space_group_name_H-M   'P 1'
#
loop_
_entity.id
_entity.type
_entity.pdbx_description
1 polymer ?
#
loop_
_entity_poly.entity_id
_entity_poly.type
_entity_poly.pdbx_seq_one_letter_code
_entity_poly.pdbx_strand_id
1 'polypeptide(L)'
;MPTTQHSPQGHTHAHSLAQRHPQDSSEAKDSEGGEAGNMPNLSTLSLDELKQLDRDPEFFDDFIEEMSVVQHLNEELDSMMNQVENISKENESKGSHLVELKRRLSDDYTALKTLGEKCDQLNKKYLKKSEEYAPQHIRELLQIAASNADADCDRHVEHFLNGKIDVQTFLNTYQSSKKISAERKAKEERLGTQLSALERAGI
;
A
#
# COMPACT_ATOMS: atom_id res chain seq x y z
N MET A 1 -17.07 11.09 30.59
CA MET A 1 -17.44 12.11 29.59
C MET A 1 -17.04 11.60 28.21
N PRO A 2 -17.96 10.96 27.47
CA PRO A 2 -17.74 10.51 26.09
C PRO A 2 -18.47 11.41 25.07
N THR A 3 -18.29 11.06 23.79
CA THR A 3 -18.99 11.47 22.55
C THR A 3 -18.41 12.65 21.77
N THR A 4 -17.55 12.33 20.81
CA THR A 4 -17.56 12.97 19.50
C THR A 4 -18.02 11.93 18.48
N GLN A 5 -19.24 12.12 17.97
CA GLN A 5 -19.78 11.37 16.83
C GLN A 5 -19.08 11.85 15.55
N HIS A 6 -18.63 10.89 14.73
CA HIS A 6 -18.45 11.14 13.30
C HIS A 6 -19.04 9.96 12.52
N SER A 7 -19.96 10.28 11.63
CA SER A 7 -20.77 9.40 10.80
C SER A 7 -19.94 8.57 9.81
N PRO A 8 -20.37 7.35 9.43
CA PRO A 8 -19.93 6.70 8.22
C PRO A 8 -21.01 6.84 7.13
N GLN A 9 -20.76 7.67 6.11
CA GLN A 9 -21.51 7.54 4.85
C GLN A 9 -20.74 6.59 3.94
N GLY A 10 -21.36 5.44 3.66
CA GLY A 10 -20.86 4.47 2.70
C GLY A 10 -20.90 5.06 1.29
N HIS A 11 -19.77 5.02 0.59
CA HIS A 11 -19.70 5.31 -0.82
C HIS A 11 -19.92 4.03 -1.62
N THR A 12 -21.16 3.82 -2.07
CA THR A 12 -21.48 2.95 -3.19
C THR A 12 -20.97 3.60 -4.47
N HIS A 13 -19.85 3.11 -5.02
CA HIS A 13 -19.44 3.45 -6.39
C HIS A 13 -20.30 2.66 -7.37
N ALA A 14 -21.40 3.27 -7.81
CA ALA A 14 -22.11 2.83 -9.01
C ALA A 14 -21.26 3.22 -10.23
N HIS A 15 -20.73 2.23 -10.94
CA HIS A 15 -20.12 2.44 -12.24
C HIS A 15 -21.23 2.83 -13.24
N SER A 16 -21.26 4.12 -13.56
CA SER A 16 -22.03 4.68 -14.66
C SER A 16 -21.51 4.12 -15.99
N LEU A 17 -22.29 3.23 -16.61
CA LEU A 17 -22.16 2.91 -18.03
C LEU A 17 -22.67 4.12 -18.82
N ALA A 18 -21.74 4.98 -19.24
CA ALA A 18 -22.00 6.06 -20.16
C ALA A 18 -22.27 5.47 -21.56
N GLN A 19 -23.53 5.15 -21.82
CA GLN A 19 -24.04 4.86 -23.14
C GLN A 19 -24.16 6.19 -23.89
N ARG A 20 -23.15 6.52 -24.71
CA ARG A 20 -23.26 7.64 -25.66
C ARG A 20 -24.17 7.20 -26.81
N HIS A 21 -25.39 7.72 -26.80
CA HIS A 21 -26.23 7.85 -27.98
C HIS A 21 -25.69 9.00 -28.85
N PRO A 22 -25.46 8.83 -30.16
CA PRO A 22 -25.50 9.94 -31.08
C PRO A 22 -26.98 10.25 -31.37
N GLN A 23 -27.42 11.44 -30.98
CA GLN A 23 -28.60 12.05 -31.60
C GLN A 23 -28.21 12.45 -33.01
N ASP A 24 -28.79 11.81 -34.03
CA ASP A 24 -28.92 12.44 -35.33
C ASP A 24 -30.40 12.60 -35.64
N SER A 25 -30.79 13.85 -35.84
CA SER A 25 -32.15 14.25 -36.17
C SER A 25 -32.22 14.26 -37.69
N SER A 26 -32.84 13.25 -38.31
CA SER A 26 -33.25 13.35 -39.70
C SER A 26 -34.76 13.17 -39.80
N GLU A 27 -35.39 14.23 -40.30
CA GLU A 27 -36.81 14.38 -40.54
C GLU A 27 -37.37 13.22 -41.37
N ALA A 28 -38.50 12.70 -40.88
CA ALA A 28 -39.39 11.85 -41.66
C ALA A 28 -39.85 12.60 -42.91
N LYS A 29 -39.38 12.17 -44.07
CA LYS A 29 -40.04 12.41 -45.36
C LYS A 29 -40.64 11.11 -45.85
N ASP A 30 -41.97 11.13 -45.85
CA ASP A 30 -42.86 10.23 -46.55
C ASP A 30 -42.35 9.98 -47.99
N SER A 31 -42.14 8.72 -48.30
CA SER A 31 -42.09 8.23 -49.68
C SER A 31 -42.70 6.84 -49.70
N GLU A 32 -44.04 6.84 -49.74
CA GLU A 32 -44.77 5.82 -50.49
C GLU A 32 -44.26 5.82 -51.92
N GLY A 33 -43.24 5.01 -52.14
CA GLY A 33 -42.76 4.60 -53.44
C GLY A 33 -42.39 3.14 -53.28
N GLY A 34 -43.30 2.26 -53.70
CA GLY A 34 -42.94 0.86 -53.91
C GLY A 34 -41.80 0.83 -54.92
N GLU A 35 -40.57 0.84 -54.42
CA GLU A 35 -39.42 0.34 -55.16
C GLU A 35 -39.61 -1.18 -55.25
N ALA A 36 -40.55 -1.60 -56.09
CA ALA A 36 -40.35 -2.75 -56.97
C ALA A 36 -39.19 -2.39 -57.91
N GLY A 37 -38.01 -2.17 -57.33
CA GLY A 37 -36.83 -1.60 -57.94
C GLY A 37 -35.76 -2.66 -58.05
N ASN A 38 -36.07 -3.70 -58.84
CA ASN A 38 -35.13 -4.67 -59.38
C ASN A 38 -34.21 -5.32 -58.34
N MET A 39 -34.65 -6.43 -57.73
CA MET A 39 -33.74 -7.35 -57.03
C MET A 39 -32.53 -7.59 -57.95
N PRO A 40 -31.32 -7.19 -57.51
CA PRO A 40 -30.18 -7.14 -58.41
C PRO A 40 -29.91 -8.54 -58.95
N ASN A 41 -29.58 -8.61 -60.23
CA ASN A 41 -29.28 -9.86 -60.95
C ASN A 41 -30.49 -10.75 -61.31
N LEU A 42 -31.74 -10.40 -60.97
CA LEU A 42 -32.90 -11.13 -61.54
C LEU A 42 -33.05 -10.89 -63.04
N SER A 43 -32.75 -9.69 -63.52
CA SER A 43 -32.85 -9.30 -64.93
C SER A 43 -31.77 -9.92 -65.82
N THR A 44 -30.76 -10.57 -65.21
CA THR A 44 -29.69 -11.29 -65.92
C THR A 44 -29.97 -12.78 -66.07
N LEU A 45 -31.04 -13.31 -65.47
CA LEU A 45 -31.44 -14.72 -65.56
C LEU A 45 -32.37 -14.96 -66.76
N SER A 46 -32.29 -16.15 -67.36
CA SER A 46 -33.19 -16.62 -68.40
C SER A 46 -34.58 -17.01 -67.84
N LEU A 47 -35.58 -17.12 -68.71
CA LEU A 47 -36.96 -17.48 -68.32
C LEU A 47 -37.05 -18.87 -67.66
N ASP A 48 -36.19 -19.81 -68.06
CA ASP A 48 -36.17 -21.15 -67.49
C ASP A 48 -35.49 -21.16 -66.10
N GLU A 49 -34.42 -20.38 -65.92
CA GLU A 49 -33.79 -20.16 -64.60
C GLU A 49 -34.74 -19.42 -63.63
N LEU A 50 -35.53 -18.46 -64.11
CA LEU A 50 -36.51 -17.76 -63.27
C LEU A 50 -37.67 -18.67 -62.83
N LYS A 51 -38.11 -19.61 -63.69
CA LYS A 51 -39.11 -20.64 -63.30
C LYS A 51 -38.53 -21.68 -62.35
N GLN A 52 -37.24 -21.94 -62.46
CA GLN A 52 -36.52 -22.82 -61.54
C GLN A 52 -36.38 -22.15 -60.17
N LEU A 53 -36.06 -20.85 -60.15
CA LEU A 53 -36.02 -20.00 -58.96
C LEU A 53 -37.35 -19.94 -58.20
N ASP A 54 -38.49 -19.97 -58.90
CA ASP A 54 -39.83 -20.00 -58.28
C ASP A 54 -40.25 -21.39 -57.77
N ARG A 55 -39.67 -22.47 -58.33
CA ARG A 55 -40.09 -23.86 -58.03
C ARG A 55 -39.16 -24.59 -57.07
N ASP A 56 -37.90 -24.22 -57.04
CA ASP A 56 -36.86 -24.88 -56.26
C ASP A 56 -36.33 -23.94 -55.16
N PRO A 57 -36.70 -24.17 -53.89
CA PRO A 57 -36.30 -23.32 -52.79
C PRO A 57 -34.79 -23.36 -52.51
N GLU A 58 -34.09 -24.46 -52.80
CA GLU A 58 -32.63 -24.50 -52.62
C GLU A 58 -31.92 -23.65 -53.68
N PHE A 59 -32.40 -23.69 -54.93
CA PHE A 59 -31.88 -22.81 -55.98
C PHE A 59 -32.17 -21.32 -55.69
N PHE A 60 -33.27 -21.02 -54.98
CA PHE A 60 -33.54 -19.66 -54.50
C PHE A 60 -32.59 -19.24 -53.39
N ASP A 61 -32.36 -20.09 -52.38
CA ASP A 61 -31.44 -19.79 -51.29
C ASP A 61 -30.00 -19.60 -51.83
N ASP A 62 -29.55 -20.46 -52.75
CA ASP A 62 -28.26 -20.33 -53.44
C ASP A 62 -28.14 -18.99 -54.19
N PHE A 63 -29.19 -18.59 -54.91
CA PHE A 63 -29.23 -17.30 -55.61
C PHE A 63 -29.13 -16.11 -54.66
N ILE A 64 -29.78 -16.19 -53.48
CA ILE A 64 -29.71 -15.14 -52.45
C ILE A 64 -28.31 -15.10 -51.80
N GLU A 65 -27.69 -16.25 -51.52
CA GLU A 65 -26.32 -16.33 -51.00
C GLU A 65 -25.27 -15.79 -52.00
N GLU A 66 -25.50 -15.95 -53.31
CA GLU A 66 -24.65 -15.39 -54.36
C GLU A 66 -24.82 -13.87 -54.55
N MET A 67 -25.85 -13.25 -53.97
CA MET A 67 -26.03 -11.80 -54.07
C MET A 67 -24.87 -11.07 -53.40
N SER A 68 -24.25 -10.13 -54.13
CA SER A 68 -23.13 -9.33 -53.63
C SER A 68 -23.42 -8.59 -52.32
N VAL A 69 -24.68 -8.19 -52.09
CA VAL A 69 -25.12 -7.55 -50.85
C VAL A 69 -25.07 -8.53 -49.68
N VAL A 70 -25.50 -9.79 -49.87
CA VAL A 70 -25.48 -10.84 -48.84
C VAL A 70 -24.06 -11.27 -48.55
N GLN A 71 -23.23 -11.46 -49.58
CA GLN A 71 -21.80 -11.76 -49.43
C GLN A 71 -21.07 -10.66 -48.64
N HIS A 72 -21.31 -9.38 -48.98
CA HIS A 72 -20.69 -8.26 -48.28
C HIS A 72 -21.11 -8.20 -46.79
N LEU A 73 -22.39 -8.44 -46.50
CA LEU A 73 -22.89 -8.49 -45.11
C LEU A 73 -22.29 -9.66 -44.33
N ASN A 74 -22.11 -10.83 -44.96
CA ASN A 74 -21.46 -11.98 -44.34
C ASN A 74 -19.97 -11.70 -44.08
N GLU A 75 -19.25 -11.08 -45.02
CA GLU A 75 -17.87 -10.64 -44.83
C GLU A 75 -17.74 -9.63 -43.67
N GLU A 76 -18.66 -8.68 -43.57
CA GLU A 76 -18.71 -7.71 -42.48
C GLU A 76 -19.00 -8.39 -41.13
N LEU A 77 -19.93 -9.35 -41.12
CA LEU A 77 -20.26 -10.15 -39.94
C LEU A 77 -19.05 -10.96 -39.46
N ASP A 78 -18.36 -11.65 -40.37
CA ASP A 78 -17.15 -12.42 -40.06
C ASP A 78 -16.03 -11.52 -39.55
N SER A 79 -15.84 -10.35 -40.17
CA SER A 79 -14.89 -9.34 -39.71
C SER A 79 -15.20 -8.88 -38.28
N MET A 80 -16.47 -8.58 -37.98
CA MET A 80 -16.92 -8.21 -36.64
C MET A 80 -16.74 -9.36 -35.64
N MET A 81 -17.06 -10.60 -36.01
CA MET A 81 -16.85 -11.76 -35.14
C MET A 81 -15.37 -11.92 -34.78
N ASN A 82 -14.48 -11.83 -35.78
CA ASN A 82 -13.03 -11.88 -35.56
C ASN A 82 -12.56 -10.75 -34.65
N GLN A 83 -13.09 -9.54 -34.83
CA GLN A 83 -12.76 -8.41 -33.97
C GLN A 83 -13.22 -8.63 -32.52
N VAL A 84 -14.45 -9.11 -32.32
CA VAL A 84 -14.99 -9.44 -30.99
C VAL A 84 -14.15 -10.52 -30.32
N GLU A 85 -13.79 -11.58 -31.05
CA GLU A 85 -12.96 -12.66 -30.51
C GLU A 85 -11.58 -12.14 -30.09
N ASN A 86 -10.93 -11.34 -30.92
CA ASN A 86 -9.64 -10.73 -30.60
C ASN A 86 -9.71 -9.83 -29.36
N ILE A 87 -10.73 -8.97 -29.27
CA ILE A 87 -10.95 -8.12 -28.10
C ILE A 87 -11.19 -8.97 -26.85
N SER A 88 -11.97 -10.04 -26.97
CA SER A 88 -12.27 -10.92 -25.85
C SER A 88 -11.00 -11.61 -25.32
N LYS A 89 -10.17 -12.14 -26.22
CA LYS A 89 -8.86 -12.74 -25.88
C LYS A 89 -7.91 -11.73 -25.24
N GLU A 90 -7.86 -10.51 -25.78
CA GLU A 90 -7.03 -9.44 -25.21
C GLU A 90 -7.51 -9.04 -23.81
N ASN A 91 -8.83 -8.92 -23.61
CA ASN A 91 -9.42 -8.62 -22.32
C ASN A 91 -9.14 -9.71 -21.28
N GLU A 92 -9.23 -10.98 -21.66
CA GLU A 92 -8.90 -12.10 -20.78
C GLU A 92 -7.42 -12.07 -20.34
N SER A 93 -6.52 -11.80 -21.28
CA SER A 93 -5.08 -11.64 -21.01
C SER A 93 -4.81 -10.46 -20.06
N LYS A 94 -5.41 -9.29 -20.33
CA LYS A 94 -5.31 -8.11 -19.47
C LYS A 94 -5.88 -8.38 -18.08
N GLY A 95 -7.01 -9.08 -17.98
CA GLY A 95 -7.63 -9.47 -16.72
C GLY A 95 -6.70 -10.35 -15.88
N SER A 96 -6.11 -11.37 -16.50
CA SER A 96 -5.13 -12.24 -15.85
C SER A 96 -3.90 -11.47 -15.36
N HIS A 97 -3.37 -10.57 -16.20
CA HIS A 97 -2.23 -9.73 -15.83
C HIS A 97 -2.55 -8.79 -14.67
N LEU A 98 -3.75 -8.20 -14.65
CA LEU A 98 -4.19 -7.29 -13.58
C LEU A 98 -4.32 -8.04 -12.25
N VAL A 99 -4.85 -9.26 -12.24
CA VAL A 99 -4.91 -10.11 -11.05
C VAL A 99 -3.51 -10.39 -10.50
N GLU A 100 -2.56 -10.73 -11.37
CA GLU A 100 -1.17 -10.96 -10.94
C GLU A 100 -0.52 -9.69 -10.39
N LEU A 101 -0.71 -8.55 -11.05
CA LEU A 101 -0.17 -7.27 -10.60
C LEU A 101 -0.76 -6.87 -9.24
N LYS A 102 -2.08 -7.05 -9.05
CA LYS A 102 -2.77 -6.80 -7.78
C LYS A 102 -2.24 -7.70 -6.67
N ARG A 103 -1.99 -8.97 -6.97
CA ARG A 103 -1.36 -9.90 -6.02
C ARG A 103 0.03 -9.42 -5.61
N ARG A 104 0.90 -9.12 -6.58
CA ARG A 104 2.26 -8.62 -6.32
C ARG A 104 2.24 -7.33 -5.49
N LEU A 105 1.39 -6.37 -5.85
CA LEU A 105 1.24 -5.13 -5.10
C LEU A 105 0.79 -5.39 -3.66
N SER A 106 -0.14 -6.32 -3.45
CA SER A 106 -0.58 -6.72 -2.12
C SER A 106 0.57 -7.33 -1.31
N ASP A 107 1.34 -8.24 -1.93
CA ASP A 107 2.50 -8.87 -1.30
C ASP A 107 3.56 -7.81 -0.92
N ASP A 108 3.91 -6.91 -1.85
CA ASP A 108 4.86 -5.83 -1.62
C ASP A 108 4.39 -4.87 -0.51
N TYR A 109 3.10 -4.52 -0.50
CA TYR A 109 2.51 -3.68 0.54
C TYR A 109 2.62 -4.35 1.91
N THR A 110 2.30 -5.65 2.01
CA THR A 110 2.42 -6.37 3.29
C THR A 110 3.88 -6.46 3.75
N ALA A 111 4.82 -6.73 2.86
CA ALA A 111 6.24 -6.78 3.16
C ALA A 111 6.75 -5.41 3.65
N LEU A 112 6.37 -4.33 2.96
CA LEU A 112 6.74 -2.97 3.35
C LEU A 112 6.17 -2.60 4.72
N LYS A 113 4.90 -2.95 4.99
CA LYS A 113 4.27 -2.71 6.29
C LYS A 113 5.01 -3.45 7.41
N THR A 114 5.29 -4.74 7.24
CA THR A 114 6.05 -5.52 8.23
C THR A 114 7.45 -4.97 8.44
N LEU A 115 8.13 -4.54 7.38
CA LEU A 115 9.46 -3.94 7.49
C LEU A 115 9.41 -2.58 8.22
N GLY A 116 8.40 -1.76 7.95
CA GLY A 116 8.14 -0.51 8.65
C GLY A 116 7.94 -0.72 10.15
N GLU A 117 7.06 -1.67 10.52
CA GLU A 117 6.82 -2.03 11.93
C GLU A 117 8.10 -2.52 12.62
N LYS A 118 8.94 -3.30 11.92
CA LYS A 118 10.23 -3.76 12.44
C LYS A 118 11.22 -2.60 12.63
N CYS A 119 11.25 -1.66 11.69
CA CYS A 119 12.07 -0.46 11.77
C CYS A 119 11.67 0.38 13.00
N ASP A 120 10.37 0.64 13.18
CA ASP A 120 9.86 1.39 14.33
C ASP A 120 10.19 0.72 15.66
N GLN A 121 10.05 -0.61 15.74
CA GLN A 121 10.44 -1.36 16.94
C GLN A 121 11.94 -1.25 17.23
N LEU A 122 12.78 -1.34 16.20
CA LEU A 122 14.22 -1.25 16.36
C LEU A 122 14.64 0.17 16.74
N ASN A 123 14.01 1.18 16.15
CA ASN A 123 14.23 2.58 16.48
C ASN A 123 13.83 2.88 17.93
N LYS A 124 12.68 2.38 18.40
CA LYS A 124 12.29 2.49 19.82
C LYS A 124 13.32 1.87 20.77
N LYS A 125 13.85 0.68 20.43
CA LYS A 125 14.91 0.03 21.21
C LYS A 125 16.21 0.83 21.19
N TYR A 126 16.55 1.39 20.04
CA TYR A 126 17.72 2.25 19.88
C TYR A 126 17.60 3.51 20.74
N LEU A 127 16.49 4.25 20.64
CA LEU A 127 16.25 5.46 21.42
C LEU A 127 16.33 5.19 22.92
N LYS A 128 15.68 4.12 23.40
CA LYS A 128 15.76 3.73 24.82
C LYS A 128 17.21 3.49 25.27
N LYS A 129 18.00 2.77 24.48
CA LYS A 129 19.42 2.55 24.78
C LYS A 129 20.23 3.84 24.68
N SER A 130 19.93 4.69 23.70
CA SER A 130 20.59 5.98 23.54
C SER A 130 20.37 6.89 24.74
N GLU A 131 19.17 6.88 25.32
CA GLU A 131 18.85 7.60 26.55
C GLU A 131 19.56 6.97 27.77
N GLU A 132 19.50 5.64 27.91
CA GLU A 132 20.14 4.90 29.02
C GLU A 132 21.68 5.08 29.04
N TYR A 133 22.31 5.14 27.86
CA TYR A 133 23.74 5.34 27.73
C TYR A 133 24.12 6.79 27.38
N ALA A 134 23.19 7.74 27.48
CA ALA A 134 23.49 9.14 27.29
C ALA A 134 24.57 9.56 28.32
N PRO A 135 25.69 10.18 27.89
CA PRO A 135 26.78 10.55 28.80
C PRO A 135 26.32 11.40 29.99
N GLN A 136 25.34 12.28 29.76
CA GLN A 136 24.71 13.07 30.81
C GLN A 136 23.94 12.22 31.83
N HIS A 137 23.16 11.24 31.36
CA HIS A 137 22.46 10.31 32.23
C HIS A 137 23.43 9.47 33.08
N ILE A 138 24.52 8.99 32.47
CA ILE A 138 25.58 8.26 33.20
C ILE A 138 26.22 9.14 34.28
N ARG A 139 26.46 10.43 33.99
CA ARG A 139 26.99 11.38 34.98
C ARG A 139 26.03 11.56 36.15
N GLU A 140 24.74 11.73 35.88
CA GLU A 140 23.70 11.83 36.92
C GLU A 140 23.65 10.57 37.79
N LEU A 141 23.70 9.38 37.18
CA LEU A 141 23.76 8.11 37.93
C LEU A 141 25.02 8.02 38.81
N LEU A 142 26.18 8.48 38.32
CA LEU A 142 27.41 8.55 39.12
C LEU A 142 27.26 9.51 40.30
N GLN A 143 26.63 10.66 40.10
CA GLN A 143 26.37 11.65 41.15
C GLN A 143 25.47 11.06 42.25
N ILE A 144 24.38 10.39 41.87
CA ILE A 144 23.48 9.71 42.81
C ILE A 144 24.24 8.61 43.58
N ALA A 145 25.02 7.78 42.86
CA ALA A 145 25.77 6.70 43.48
C ALA A 145 26.91 7.18 44.39
N ALA A 146 27.49 8.36 44.14
CA ALA A 146 28.45 9.00 45.03
C ALA A 146 27.75 9.53 46.29
N SER A 147 26.62 10.22 46.14
CA SER A 147 25.80 10.72 47.26
C SER A 147 25.35 9.59 48.19
N ASN A 148 24.88 8.47 47.63
CA ASN A 148 24.50 7.30 48.43
C ASN A 148 25.68 6.70 49.20
N ALA A 149 26.88 6.66 48.60
CA ALA A 149 28.08 6.17 49.28
C ALA A 149 28.55 7.13 50.39
N ASP A 150 28.41 8.45 50.20
CA ASP A 150 28.65 9.43 51.27
C ASP A 150 27.66 9.25 52.43
N ALA A 151 26.37 9.04 52.15
CA ALA A 151 25.38 8.74 53.18
C ALA A 151 25.70 7.43 53.94
N ASP A 152 26.20 6.40 53.25
CA ASP A 152 26.68 5.17 53.90
C ASP A 152 27.90 5.43 54.79
N CYS A 153 28.82 6.31 54.38
CA CYS A 153 29.94 6.73 55.21
C CYS A 153 29.45 7.37 56.52
N ASP A 154 28.49 8.30 56.42
CA ASP A 154 27.90 8.97 57.58
C ASP A 154 27.21 7.97 58.51
N ARG A 155 26.49 7.00 57.95
CA ARG A 155 25.88 5.90 58.71
C ARG A 155 26.94 5.07 59.46
N HIS A 156 28.07 4.76 58.84
CA HIS A 156 29.16 4.04 59.53
C HIS A 156 29.74 4.85 60.69
N VAL A 157 29.89 6.17 60.53
CA VAL A 157 30.33 7.07 61.59
C VAL A 157 29.32 7.08 62.74
N GLU A 158 28.03 7.21 62.45
CA GLU A 158 26.97 7.18 63.47
C GLU A 158 26.94 5.86 64.25
N HIS A 159 27.10 4.72 63.58
CA HIS A 159 27.14 3.42 64.27
C HIS A 159 28.34 3.31 65.21
N PHE A 160 29.50 3.82 64.81
CA PHE A 160 30.69 3.84 65.65
C PHE A 160 30.52 4.75 66.86
N LEU A 161 30.04 5.98 66.67
CA LEU A 161 29.81 6.94 67.76
C LEU A 161 28.77 6.44 68.77
N ASN A 162 27.78 5.68 68.31
CA ASN A 162 26.77 5.06 69.16
C ASN A 162 27.24 3.74 69.82
N GLY A 163 28.51 3.34 69.62
CA GLY A 163 29.08 2.13 70.20
C GLY A 163 28.52 0.81 69.61
N LYS A 164 27.86 0.85 68.45
CA LYS A 164 27.25 -0.34 67.80
C LYS A 164 28.28 -1.20 67.07
N ILE A 165 29.42 -0.63 66.70
CA ILE A 165 30.53 -1.30 66.02
C ILE A 165 31.85 -0.94 66.70
N ASP A 166 32.84 -1.84 66.64
CA ASP A 166 34.17 -1.61 67.18
C ASP A 166 35.06 -0.79 66.21
N VAL A 167 36.21 -0.35 66.70
CA VAL A 167 37.16 0.50 65.94
C VAL A 167 37.62 -0.20 64.66
N GLN A 168 37.91 -1.50 64.71
CA GLN A 168 38.42 -2.24 63.55
C GLN A 168 37.36 -2.39 62.46
N THR A 169 36.12 -2.72 62.84
CA THR A 169 35.00 -2.80 61.90
C THR A 169 34.69 -1.44 61.29
N PHE A 170 34.69 -0.37 62.09
CA PHE A 170 34.52 0.99 61.60
C PHE A 170 35.59 1.36 60.56
N LEU A 171 36.87 1.19 60.89
CA LEU A 171 37.96 1.55 59.97
C LEU A 171 37.84 0.83 58.63
N ASN A 172 37.57 -0.48 58.65
CA ASN A 172 37.43 -1.27 57.43
C ASN A 172 36.24 -0.83 56.57
N THR A 173 35.06 -0.69 57.19
CA THR A 173 33.82 -0.35 56.47
C THR A 173 33.81 1.10 55.98
N TYR A 174 34.22 2.05 56.82
CA TYR A 174 34.30 3.46 56.47
C TYR A 174 35.33 3.70 55.37
N GLN A 175 36.56 3.16 55.48
CA GLN A 175 37.56 3.38 54.43
C GLN A 175 37.12 2.79 53.09
N SER A 176 36.49 1.62 53.10
CA SER A 176 35.93 1.01 51.89
C SER A 176 34.86 1.89 51.26
N SER A 177 33.86 2.33 52.05
CA SER A 177 32.79 3.20 51.55
C SER A 177 33.32 4.56 51.08
N LYS A 178 34.24 5.16 51.85
CA LYS A 178 34.84 6.46 51.54
C LYS A 178 35.67 6.42 50.27
N LYS A 179 36.40 5.32 50.03
CA LYS A 179 37.12 5.09 48.77
C LYS A 179 36.15 5.05 47.58
N ILE A 180 35.05 4.31 47.70
CA ILE A 180 34.03 4.20 46.64
C ILE A 180 33.41 5.57 46.34
N SER A 181 33.01 6.31 47.37
CA SER A 181 32.47 7.67 47.22
C SER A 181 33.46 8.58 46.49
N ALA A 182 34.70 8.66 46.97
CA ALA A 182 35.72 9.52 46.39
C ALA A 182 36.03 9.16 44.92
N GLU A 183 36.09 7.87 44.59
CA GLU A 183 36.31 7.41 43.23
C GLU A 183 35.15 7.79 42.30
N ARG A 184 33.90 7.60 42.75
CA ARG A 184 32.71 7.96 41.97
C ARG A 184 32.62 9.46 41.74
N LYS A 185 32.89 10.26 42.77
CA LYS A 185 32.91 11.72 42.68
C LYS A 185 33.97 12.22 41.71
N ALA A 186 35.19 11.69 41.78
CA ALA A 186 36.25 12.05 40.83
C ALA A 186 35.90 11.68 39.38
N LYS A 187 35.25 10.53 39.17
CA LYS A 187 34.77 10.11 37.84
C LYS A 187 33.64 11.01 37.32
N GLU A 188 32.70 11.38 38.17
CA GLU A 188 31.59 12.29 37.86
C GLU A 188 32.11 13.68 37.45
N GLU A 189 32.99 14.28 38.26
CA GLU A 189 33.58 15.60 37.98
C GLU A 189 34.39 15.60 36.68
N ARG A 190 35.17 14.53 36.44
CA ARG A 190 35.94 14.36 35.21
C ARG A 190 35.02 14.28 34.00
N LEU A 191 33.96 13.48 34.08
CA LEU A 191 32.99 13.35 32.99
C LEU A 191 32.26 14.67 32.75
N GLY A 192 31.82 15.37 33.79
CA GLY A 192 31.20 16.70 33.67
C GLY A 192 32.11 17.71 32.99
N THR A 193 33.40 17.74 33.35
CA THR A 193 34.38 18.62 32.71
C THR A 193 34.52 18.32 31.21
N GLN A 194 34.55 17.04 30.83
CA GLN A 194 34.62 16.61 29.44
C GLN A 194 33.37 17.00 28.65
N LEU A 195 32.17 16.79 29.23
CA LEU A 195 30.90 17.13 28.59
C LEU A 195 30.78 18.63 28.36
N SER A 196 31.04 19.46 29.36
CA SER A 196 31.02 20.92 29.19
C SER A 196 32.09 21.41 28.22
N ALA A 197 33.22 20.70 28.08
CA ALA A 197 34.22 21.03 27.06
C ALA A 197 33.72 20.73 25.64
N LEU A 198 32.97 19.64 25.45
CA LEU A 198 32.35 19.29 24.17
C LEU A 198 31.25 20.29 23.80
N GLU A 199 30.37 20.65 24.75
CA GLU A 199 29.33 21.66 24.55
C GLU A 199 29.92 23.01 24.12
N ARG A 200 31.03 23.43 24.75
CA ARG A 200 31.75 24.65 24.36
C ARG A 200 32.43 24.55 22.99
N ALA A 201 32.82 23.35 22.57
CA ALA A 201 33.41 23.11 21.26
C ALA A 201 32.36 23.09 20.13
N GLY A 202 31.06 23.19 20.46
CA GLY A 202 29.98 23.20 19.47
C GLY A 202 29.74 21.85 18.82
N ILE A 203 30.12 20.76 19.50
CA ILE A 203 29.87 19.37 19.10
C ILE A 203 28.84 18.76 20.04
#